data_AF-A0A3M6UDD2-F1
#
_entry.id   AF-A0A3M6UDD2-F1
#
_cell.length_a   1.000
_cell.length_b   1.000
_cell.length_c   1.000
_cell.angle_alpha   90.00
_cell.angle_beta   90.00
_cell.angle_gamma   90.00
#
_symmetry.space_group_name_H-M   'P 1'
#
loop_
_entity.id
_entity.type
_entity.pdbx_description
1 polymer ?
#
loop_
_entity_poly.entity_id
_entity_poly.type
_entity_poly.pdbx_seq_one_letter_code
_entity_poly.pdbx_strand_id
1 'polypeptide(L)'
;MEGCCLCKSLIGGVCGYNTRDRKRETEVVPLLSCSKNIASHRSAFKFTGPKDEIDPILCVASMFTKNTRSSTMTICPNHRAKLGLGWTRGSSTRCRVPERISNHNKGKGVWPKGERGLGKRGSEAILRKTGACITKLQTIVGPSPLAIRETRIMLAPVVMITTLHVIDATY
;
A
#
# COMPACT_ATOMS: atom_id res chain seq x y z
N MET A 1 -23.15 15.77 -9.13
CA MET A 1 -22.75 15.01 -7.93
C MET A 1 -21.50 14.21 -8.30
N GLU A 2 -20.31 14.66 -7.89
CA GLU A 2 -19.08 13.90 -8.13
C GLU A 2 -19.14 12.60 -7.33
N GLY A 3 -19.32 11.47 -8.00
CA GLY A 3 -19.35 10.16 -7.38
C GLY A 3 -18.08 9.96 -6.54
N CYS A 4 -18.23 9.80 -5.23
CA CYS A 4 -17.11 9.44 -4.37
C CYS A 4 -16.79 7.95 -4.60
N CYS A 5 -15.53 7.64 -4.89
CA CYS A 5 -15.09 6.25 -4.97
C CYS A 5 -14.86 5.66 -3.57
N LEU A 6 -15.02 4.34 -3.43
CA LEU A 6 -14.84 3.67 -2.13
C LEU A 6 -13.40 3.75 -1.60
N CYS A 7 -12.41 3.97 -2.48
CA CYS A 7 -11.04 4.25 -2.05
C CYS A 7 -10.91 5.53 -1.21
N LYS A 8 -11.81 6.52 -1.37
CA LYS A 8 -11.84 7.72 -0.52
C LYS A 8 -12.12 7.36 0.94
N SER A 9 -13.06 6.46 1.19
CA SER A 9 -13.43 6.06 2.56
C SER A 9 -12.33 5.23 3.24
N LEU A 10 -11.48 4.55 2.47
CA LEU A 10 -10.40 3.71 3.00
C LEU A 10 -9.11 4.47 3.30
N ILE A 11 -8.75 5.44 2.45
CA ILE A 11 -7.42 6.07 2.45
C ILE A 11 -7.51 7.60 2.58
N GLY A 12 -8.72 8.16 2.45
CA GLY A 12 -8.96 9.59 2.45
C GLY A 12 -8.65 10.26 1.11
N GLY A 13 -8.51 11.58 1.14
CA GLY A 13 -8.20 12.42 -0.01
C GLY A 13 -9.42 12.81 -0.86
N VAL A 14 -9.15 13.51 -1.95
CA VAL A 14 -10.17 14.10 -2.83
C VAL A 14 -10.37 13.22 -4.07
N CYS A 15 -11.62 12.88 -4.38
CA CYS A 15 -11.97 12.20 -5.63
C CYS A 15 -11.82 13.14 -6.84
N GLY A 16 -11.97 12.61 -8.05
CA GLY A 16 -11.97 13.39 -9.28
C GLY A 16 -10.99 12.86 -10.31
N TYR A 17 -10.61 13.72 -11.24
CA TYR A 17 -9.72 13.37 -12.34
C TYR A 17 -8.25 13.32 -11.93
N ASN A 18 -7.46 12.58 -12.71
CA ASN A 18 -6.00 12.64 -12.58
C ASN A 18 -5.51 13.98 -13.12
N THR A 19 -4.88 14.81 -12.28
CA THR A 19 -4.41 16.15 -12.69
C THR A 19 -3.36 16.14 -13.81
N ARG A 20 -2.72 15.00 -14.05
CA ARG A 20 -1.78 14.80 -15.17
C ARG A 20 -2.46 14.38 -16.46
N ASP A 21 -3.73 14.00 -16.40
CA ASP A 21 -4.49 13.59 -17.56
C ASP A 21 -5.15 14.81 -18.20
N ARG A 22 -4.90 14.97 -19.50
CA ARG A 22 -5.44 16.08 -20.29
C ARG A 22 -6.94 15.93 -20.53
N LYS A 23 -7.45 14.70 -20.61
CA LYS A 23 -8.87 14.43 -20.85
C LYS A 23 -9.73 14.74 -19.64
N ARG A 24 -9.12 14.83 -18.45
CA ARG A 24 -9.79 15.08 -17.16
C ARG A 24 -10.97 14.13 -16.92
N GLU A 25 -10.80 12.86 -17.28
CA GLU A 25 -11.80 11.82 -17.01
C GLU A 25 -12.09 11.75 -15.50
N THR A 26 -13.36 11.74 -15.12
CA THR A 26 -13.82 11.67 -13.73
C THR A 26 -14.57 10.39 -13.42
N GLU A 27 -14.77 9.52 -14.41
CA GLU A 27 -15.54 8.28 -14.29
C GLU A 27 -14.97 7.38 -13.20
N VAL A 28 -15.84 7.00 -12.26
CA VAL A 28 -15.52 6.04 -11.20
C VAL A 28 -15.84 4.66 -11.71
N VAL A 29 -14.81 3.80 -11.77
CA VAL A 29 -14.94 2.43 -12.28
C VAL A 29 -14.73 1.40 -11.16
N PRO A 30 -15.23 0.17 -11.32
CA PRO A 30 -14.89 -0.94 -10.41
C PRO A 30 -13.36 -1.14 -10.35
N LEU A 31 -12.82 -1.45 -9.16
CA LEU A 31 -11.38 -1.69 -9.01
C LEU A 31 -10.92 -2.86 -9.89
N LEU A 32 -11.76 -3.88 -10.06
CA LEU A 32 -11.47 -5.05 -10.88
C LEU A 32 -11.35 -4.75 -12.39
N SER A 33 -11.84 -3.60 -12.87
CA SER A 33 -11.64 -3.20 -14.26
C SER A 33 -10.25 -2.59 -14.52
N CYS A 34 -9.46 -2.36 -13.47
CA CYS A 34 -8.09 -1.86 -13.59
C CYS A 34 -7.15 -2.98 -14.09
N SER A 35 -6.73 -2.88 -15.36
CA SER A 35 -5.94 -3.89 -16.07
C SER A 35 -4.62 -3.39 -16.64
N LYS A 36 -4.17 -2.19 -16.25
CA LYS A 36 -2.97 -1.57 -16.84
C LYS A 36 -1.71 -2.36 -16.47
N ASN A 37 -0.86 -2.59 -17.47
CA ASN A 37 0.41 -3.28 -17.27
C ASN A 37 1.35 -2.47 -16.35
N ILE A 38 1.88 -3.12 -15.31
CA ILE A 38 2.74 -2.51 -14.30
C ILE A 38 4.23 -2.87 -14.42
N ALA A 39 4.64 -3.64 -15.44
CA ALA A 39 6.02 -4.12 -15.58
C ALA A 39 7.02 -2.95 -15.66
N SER A 40 6.75 -1.96 -16.52
CA SER A 40 7.57 -0.75 -16.62
C SER A 40 7.57 0.05 -15.32
N HIS A 41 6.44 0.08 -14.60
CA HIS A 41 6.35 0.78 -13.31
C HIS A 41 7.17 0.09 -12.21
N ARG A 42 7.09 -1.24 -12.13
CA ARG A 42 7.90 -2.08 -11.22
C ARG A 42 9.39 -1.94 -11.53
N SER A 43 9.77 -2.00 -12.80
CA SER A 43 11.15 -1.81 -13.25
C SER A 43 11.64 -0.41 -12.91
N ALA A 44 10.86 0.62 -13.28
CA ALA A 44 11.17 2.01 -12.99
C ALA A 44 11.43 2.18 -11.50
N PHE A 45 10.52 1.76 -10.61
CA PHE A 45 10.67 1.97 -9.18
C PHE A 45 11.45 0.86 -8.46
N LYS A 46 11.92 -0.20 -9.12
CA LYS A 46 12.70 -1.30 -8.52
C LYS A 46 12.02 -1.99 -7.33
N PHE A 47 10.72 -2.32 -7.44
CA PHE A 47 9.99 -3.07 -6.42
C PHE A 47 9.38 -4.39 -6.94
N THR A 48 9.11 -5.31 -6.02
CA THR A 48 8.60 -6.67 -6.31
C THR A 48 7.36 -7.01 -5.47
N GLY A 49 6.60 -8.01 -5.91
CA GLY A 49 5.43 -8.52 -5.19
C GLY A 49 4.11 -8.24 -5.90
N PRO A 50 3.78 -6.98 -6.25
CA PRO A 50 2.58 -6.68 -7.02
C PRO A 50 2.56 -7.36 -8.38
N LYS A 51 1.47 -8.07 -8.68
CA LYS A 51 1.27 -8.86 -9.90
C LYS A 51 0.56 -8.05 -10.99
N ASP A 52 -0.41 -7.24 -10.59
CA ASP A 52 -1.28 -6.45 -11.49
C ASP A 52 -1.50 -5.03 -10.95
N GLU A 53 -2.25 -4.21 -11.68
CA GLU A 53 -2.54 -2.82 -11.31
C GLU A 53 -3.26 -2.67 -9.95
N ILE A 54 -4.00 -3.69 -9.54
CA ILE A 54 -4.82 -3.66 -8.33
C ILE A 54 -3.93 -3.85 -7.10
N ASP A 55 -2.90 -4.69 -7.19
CA ASP A 55 -2.03 -5.00 -6.06
C ASP A 55 -1.37 -3.76 -5.41
N PRO A 56 -0.76 -2.80 -6.15
CA PRO A 56 -0.21 -1.58 -5.57
C PRO A 56 -1.25 -0.72 -4.86
N ILE A 57 -2.46 -0.62 -5.43
CA ILE A 57 -3.58 0.13 -4.86
C ILE A 57 -3.96 -0.48 -3.50
N LEU A 58 -4.12 -1.81 -3.46
CA LEU A 58 -4.44 -2.52 -2.23
C LEU A 58 -3.30 -2.45 -1.20
N CYS A 59 -2.04 -2.53 -1.63
CA CYS A 59 -0.88 -2.39 -0.74
C CYS A 59 -0.88 -1.03 -0.03
N VAL A 60 -1.16 0.06 -0.76
CA VAL A 60 -1.28 1.42 -0.18
C VAL A 60 -2.50 1.51 0.75
N ALA A 61 -3.56 0.75 0.46
CA ALA A 61 -4.72 0.60 1.33
C ALA A 61 -4.48 -0.33 2.54
N SER A 62 -3.25 -0.79 2.78
CA SER A 62 -2.90 -1.76 3.84
C SER A 62 -3.53 -3.15 3.66
N MET A 63 -4.00 -3.47 2.45
CA MET A 63 -4.62 -4.75 2.09
C MET A 63 -3.64 -5.58 1.27
N PHE A 64 -2.98 -6.55 1.90
CA PHE A 64 -1.97 -7.38 1.22
C PHE A 64 -2.54 -8.64 0.58
N THR A 65 -3.79 -8.97 0.89
CA THR A 65 -4.55 -10.10 0.32
C THR A 65 -5.78 -9.59 -0.41
N LYS A 66 -6.00 -10.08 -1.64
CA LYS A 66 -7.27 -9.85 -2.33
C LYS A 66 -8.37 -10.63 -1.60
N ASN A 67 -9.46 -9.97 -1.27
CA ASN A 67 -10.60 -10.55 -0.58
C ASN A 67 -11.91 -10.05 -1.22
N THR A 68 -13.06 -10.49 -0.71
CA THR A 68 -14.39 -10.09 -1.18
C THR A 68 -14.64 -8.59 -1.13
N ARG A 69 -13.90 -7.84 -0.29
CA ARG A 69 -14.00 -6.37 -0.26
C ARG A 69 -13.41 -5.74 -1.53
N SER A 70 -12.39 -6.35 -2.13
CA SER A 70 -11.77 -5.82 -3.35
C SER A 70 -12.67 -5.88 -4.59
N SER A 71 -13.67 -6.78 -4.62
CA SER A 71 -14.60 -6.89 -5.74
C SER A 71 -15.70 -5.83 -5.74
N THR A 72 -16.03 -5.28 -4.57
CA THR A 72 -17.05 -4.21 -4.43
C THR A 72 -16.43 -2.82 -4.47
N MET A 73 -15.10 -2.70 -4.38
CA MET A 73 -14.40 -1.42 -4.40
C MET A 73 -14.50 -0.73 -5.76
N THR A 74 -14.67 0.58 -5.72
CA THR A 74 -14.61 1.48 -6.87
C THR A 74 -13.46 2.46 -6.72
N ILE A 75 -12.92 2.94 -7.85
CA ILE A 75 -11.79 3.84 -7.88
C ILE A 75 -11.99 4.95 -8.90
N CYS A 76 -11.66 6.18 -8.52
CA CYS A 76 -11.66 7.33 -9.42
C CYS A 76 -10.28 7.51 -10.07
N PRO A 77 -10.16 8.24 -11.19
CA PRO A 77 -8.89 8.42 -11.88
C PRO A 77 -7.81 9.08 -11.01
N ASN A 78 -8.17 10.02 -10.12
CA ASN A 78 -7.22 10.62 -9.18
C ASN A 78 -6.65 9.60 -8.18
N HIS A 79 -7.50 8.77 -7.58
CA HIS A 79 -7.07 7.73 -6.64
C HIS A 79 -6.29 6.63 -7.36
N ARG A 80 -6.70 6.22 -8.57
CA ARG A 80 -5.96 5.25 -9.40
C ARG A 80 -4.54 5.74 -9.69
N ALA A 81 -4.37 7.02 -10.00
CA ALA A 81 -3.06 7.64 -10.19
C ALA A 81 -2.27 7.72 -8.87
N LYS A 82 -2.87 8.20 -7.78
CA LYS A 82 -2.14 8.39 -6.51
C LYS A 82 -1.73 7.09 -5.82
N LEU A 83 -2.62 6.11 -5.84
CA LEU A 83 -2.46 4.83 -5.13
C LEU A 83 -1.74 3.78 -5.98
N GLY A 84 -1.96 3.81 -7.29
CA GLY A 84 -1.34 2.89 -8.24
C GLY A 84 -0.17 3.52 -8.98
N LEU A 85 -0.40 3.95 -10.23
CA LEU A 85 0.67 4.10 -11.22
C LEU A 85 1.26 5.50 -11.36
N GLY A 86 0.72 6.48 -10.65
CA GLY A 86 1.13 7.88 -10.71
C GLY A 86 2.31 8.24 -9.79
N TRP A 87 3.00 7.25 -9.23
CA TRP A 87 4.18 7.51 -8.40
C TRP A 87 5.25 8.23 -9.19
N THR A 88 5.94 9.16 -8.53
CA THR A 88 7.07 9.90 -9.10
C THR A 88 8.26 9.82 -8.16
N ARG A 89 9.46 9.80 -8.75
CA ARG A 89 10.73 10.01 -8.05
C ARG A 89 10.94 11.51 -7.89
N GLY A 90 10.33 12.13 -6.88
CA GLY A 90 10.62 13.52 -6.59
C GLY A 90 12.08 13.67 -6.13
N SER A 91 12.80 14.66 -6.64
CA SER A 91 14.19 14.96 -6.25
C SER A 91 14.32 15.18 -4.73
N SER A 92 13.29 15.74 -4.11
CA SER A 92 13.16 15.98 -2.67
C SER A 92 12.47 14.87 -1.88
N THR A 93 12.01 13.79 -2.53
CA THR A 93 11.26 12.74 -1.83
C THR A 93 12.17 11.93 -0.93
N ARG A 94 11.90 12.00 0.38
CA ARG A 94 12.59 11.29 1.44
C ARG A 94 11.98 9.91 1.69
N CYS A 95 12.79 9.01 2.21
CA CYS A 95 12.34 7.71 2.71
C CYS A 95 11.14 7.88 3.66
N ARG A 96 10.17 6.95 3.63
CA ARG A 96 9.03 6.99 4.57
C ARG A 96 8.98 5.82 5.54
N VAL A 97 10.03 5.01 5.59
CA VAL A 97 10.13 3.89 6.54
C VAL A 97 10.38 4.44 7.93
N PRO A 98 9.53 4.12 8.92
CA PRO A 98 9.71 4.58 10.29
C PRO A 98 11.10 4.29 10.84
N GLU A 99 11.65 5.23 11.60
CA GLU A 99 13.02 5.17 12.12
C GLU A 99 13.30 3.89 12.92
N ARG A 100 12.34 3.46 13.74
CA ARG A 100 12.38 2.23 14.55
C ARG A 100 12.73 0.95 13.79
N ILE A 101 12.54 0.94 12.47
CA ILE A 101 12.86 -0.21 11.62
C ILE A 101 13.84 0.11 10.50
N SER A 102 14.01 1.38 10.11
CA SER A 102 14.97 1.76 9.06
C SER A 102 16.39 1.98 9.57
N ASN A 103 16.55 2.39 10.84
CA ASN A 103 17.83 2.81 11.40
C ASN A 103 18.54 3.94 10.62
N HIS A 104 17.82 4.69 9.75
CA HIS A 104 18.42 5.64 8.81
C HIS A 104 19.10 6.86 9.46
N ASN A 105 18.93 7.07 10.77
CA ASN A 105 19.34 8.29 11.48
C ASN A 105 20.33 8.07 12.64
N LYS A 106 20.87 6.86 12.83
CA LYS A 106 21.75 6.56 13.98
C LYS A 106 23.09 7.33 14.02
N GLY A 107 23.41 8.14 13.00
CA GLY A 107 24.74 8.75 12.82
C GLY A 107 24.79 10.26 12.53
N LYS A 108 23.77 11.06 12.88
CA LYS A 108 23.71 12.53 12.60
C LYS A 108 23.63 12.92 11.11
N GLY A 109 23.14 12.04 10.24
CA GLY A 109 23.01 12.28 8.80
C GLY A 109 21.66 12.86 8.36
N VAL A 110 21.60 13.38 7.14
CA VAL A 110 20.34 13.79 6.49
C VAL A 110 19.51 12.55 6.18
N TRP A 111 18.20 12.62 6.48
CA TRP A 111 17.28 11.53 6.17
C TRP A 111 17.37 11.11 4.69
N PRO A 112 17.51 9.81 4.39
CA PRO A 112 17.88 9.37 3.05
C PRO A 112 16.77 9.60 2.03
N LYS A 113 17.17 9.71 0.76
CA LYS A 113 16.26 9.85 -0.38
C LYS A 113 15.50 8.54 -0.65
N GLY A 114 14.24 8.62 -1.05
CA GLY A 114 13.42 7.48 -1.44
C GLY A 114 13.67 7.05 -2.88
N GLU A 115 14.81 6.41 -3.17
CA GLU A 115 15.21 6.09 -4.55
C GLU A 115 14.54 4.85 -5.17
N ARG A 116 14.26 3.86 -4.31
CA ARG A 116 13.69 2.56 -4.67
C ARG A 116 12.33 2.38 -4.05
N GLY A 117 11.54 1.54 -4.68
CA GLY A 117 10.23 1.18 -4.19
C GLY A 117 10.29 0.04 -3.19
N LEU A 118 9.36 0.05 -2.23
CA LEU A 118 9.25 -1.01 -1.24
C LEU A 118 8.39 -2.14 -1.79
N GLY A 119 8.87 -3.39 -1.72
CA GLY A 119 8.07 -4.53 -2.17
C GLY A 119 6.83 -4.79 -1.31
N LYS A 120 5.90 -5.61 -1.81
CA LYS A 120 4.67 -6.01 -1.11
C LYS A 120 4.95 -6.58 0.28
N ARG A 121 5.84 -7.56 0.37
CA ARG A 121 6.26 -8.21 1.64
C ARG A 121 6.90 -7.23 2.62
N GLY A 122 7.76 -6.34 2.11
CA GLY A 122 8.39 -5.31 2.93
C GLY A 122 7.34 -4.43 3.58
N SER A 123 6.38 -3.95 2.79
CA SER A 123 5.30 -3.07 3.24
C SER A 123 4.40 -3.73 4.28
N GLU A 124 4.09 -5.00 4.09
CA GLU A 124 3.34 -5.79 5.08
C GLU A 124 4.13 -5.95 6.39
N ALA A 125 5.42 -6.28 6.30
CA ALA A 125 6.28 -6.42 7.47
C ALA A 125 6.42 -5.10 8.24
N ILE A 126 6.46 -3.97 7.52
CA ILE A 126 6.38 -2.66 8.15
C ILE A 126 5.06 -2.56 8.89
N LEU A 127 3.91 -2.61 8.21
CA LEU A 127 2.60 -2.46 8.86
C LEU A 127 2.48 -3.30 10.14
N ARG A 128 2.85 -4.58 10.10
CA ARG A 128 2.82 -5.49 11.26
C ARG A 128 3.67 -5.01 12.44
N LYS A 129 4.86 -4.46 12.19
CA LYS A 129 5.79 -3.98 13.23
C LYS A 129 5.47 -2.56 13.73
N THR A 130 4.60 -1.85 13.05
CA THR A 130 4.59 -0.38 13.02
C THR A 130 3.21 0.21 13.25
N GLY A 131 2.15 -0.53 12.92
CA GLY A 131 0.78 -0.01 12.81
C GLY A 131 0.58 0.99 11.66
N ALA A 132 1.66 1.56 11.11
CA ALA A 132 1.59 2.53 10.02
C ALA A 132 1.85 1.88 8.66
N CYS A 133 0.98 2.19 7.70
CA CYS A 133 1.16 1.88 6.30
C CYS A 133 1.90 3.00 5.57
N ILE A 134 2.78 2.64 4.65
CA ILE A 134 3.51 3.61 3.86
C ILE A 134 2.77 3.86 2.56
N THR A 135 2.21 5.07 2.44
CA THR A 135 1.31 5.48 1.35
C THR A 135 1.96 5.59 -0.04
N LYS A 136 3.29 5.48 -0.10
CA LYS A 136 4.05 5.25 -1.34
C LYS A 136 5.04 4.15 -1.01
N LEU A 137 5.02 3.08 -1.77
CA LEU A 137 6.03 2.03 -1.70
C LEU A 137 7.39 2.63 -2.09
N GLN A 138 8.04 3.43 -1.26
CA GLN A 138 9.29 4.14 -1.56
C GLN A 138 10.21 4.05 -0.36
N THR A 139 11.18 3.14 -0.45
CA THR A 139 12.42 3.06 0.36
C THR A 139 13.26 1.83 0.05
N ILE A 140 14.57 2.06 -0.12
CA ILE A 140 15.73 1.57 0.67
C ILE A 140 16.96 2.24 0.01
N VAL A 141 17.82 2.93 0.77
CA VAL A 141 19.17 3.33 0.32
C VAL A 141 20.16 2.33 0.90
N GLY A 142 20.93 1.66 0.06
CA GLY A 142 21.99 0.73 0.48
C GLY A 142 21.47 -0.53 1.20
N PRO A 143 22.34 -1.49 1.55
CA PRO A 143 21.93 -2.76 2.15
C PRO A 143 21.39 -2.51 3.56
N SER A 144 20.11 -2.18 3.69
CA SER A 144 19.45 -2.26 4.99
C SER A 144 19.49 -3.73 5.43
N PRO A 145 19.83 -4.06 6.69
CA PRO A 145 19.90 -5.44 7.21
C PRO A 145 18.58 -6.22 7.14
N LEU A 146 17.52 -5.64 6.57
CA LEU A 146 16.34 -6.34 6.08
C LEU A 146 16.61 -7.10 4.77
N ALA A 147 17.87 -7.51 4.53
CA ALA A 147 18.08 -8.84 4.01
C ALA A 147 17.25 -9.77 4.89
N ILE A 148 16.21 -10.29 4.27
CA ILE A 148 15.42 -11.42 4.70
C ILE A 148 16.40 -12.41 5.35
N ARG A 149 16.55 -12.37 6.69
CA ARG A 149 17.02 -13.55 7.40
C ARG A 149 15.89 -14.54 7.20
N GLU A 150 16.15 -15.43 6.26
CA GLU A 150 15.43 -16.65 6.04
C GLU A 150 15.08 -17.32 7.38
N THR A 151 13.97 -18.06 7.37
CA THR A 151 13.77 -19.22 8.25
C THR A 151 13.91 -19.01 9.76
N ARG A 152 12.86 -18.45 10.38
CA ARG A 152 12.25 -18.96 11.64
C ARG A 152 11.08 -18.08 12.06
N ILE A 153 9.93 -18.25 11.40
CA ILE A 153 8.67 -18.10 12.14
C ILE A 153 8.26 -19.52 12.41
N MET A 154 8.44 -19.92 13.67
CA MET A 154 7.80 -21.12 14.19
C MET A 154 6.31 -21.04 13.84
N LEU A 155 5.81 -22.07 13.17
CA LEU A 155 4.43 -22.46 13.30
C LEU A 155 4.15 -22.64 14.80
N ALA A 156 3.39 -21.72 15.38
CA ALA A 156 2.66 -21.98 16.62
C ALA A 156 1.23 -21.47 16.40
N PRO A 157 0.23 -22.27 16.79
CA PRO A 157 -1.10 -22.25 16.21
C PRO A 157 -1.93 -21.05 16.67
N VAL A 158 -2.83 -20.70 15.76
CA VAL A 158 -3.97 -19.80 15.92
C VAL A 158 -4.71 -20.11 17.22
N VAL A 159 -4.63 -19.22 18.22
CA VAL A 159 -5.60 -19.18 19.31
C VAL A 159 -6.87 -18.56 18.72
N MET A 160 -7.81 -19.41 18.33
CA MET A 160 -9.18 -19.02 18.04
C MET A 160 -9.85 -18.62 19.37
N ILE A 161 -10.02 -17.32 19.59
CA ILE A 161 -10.97 -16.82 20.58
C ILE A 161 -12.27 -16.54 19.81
N THR A 162 -13.10 -17.55 19.67
CA THR A 162 -14.51 -17.37 19.31
C THR A 162 -15.27 -16.93 20.56
N THR A 163 -15.65 -15.66 20.58
CA THR A 163 -16.72 -15.11 21.39
C THR A 163 -18.02 -15.88 21.14
N LEU A 164 -18.62 -16.47 22.18
CA LEU A 164 -20.05 -16.77 22.22
C LEU A 164 -20.69 -15.83 23.24
N HIS A 165 -21.38 -14.82 22.73
CA HIS A 165 -22.48 -14.19 23.42
C HIS A 165 -23.67 -15.16 23.34
N VAL A 166 -24.24 -15.51 24.49
CA VAL A 166 -25.63 -15.95 24.57
C VAL A 166 -26.29 -15.06 25.62
N ILE A 167 -27.20 -14.22 25.15
CA ILE A 167 -28.16 -13.45 25.93
C ILE A 167 -29.52 -14.14 25.72
N ASP A 168 -30.35 -14.11 26.77
CA ASP A 168 -31.79 -14.41 26.86
C ASP A 168 -32.22 -15.90 26.84
N ALA A 169 -33.22 -16.36 27.61
CA ALA A 169 -34.15 -15.72 28.55
C ALA A 169 -34.88 -16.80 29.40
N THR A 170 -35.35 -16.39 30.58
CA THR A 170 -36.57 -16.81 31.32
C THR A 170 -37.24 -18.16 31.00
N TYR A 171 -37.34 -19.07 31.98
CA TYR A 171 -38.47 -19.26 32.92
C TYR A 171 -38.09 -20.30 33.98
#